data_AF-A0A4R3PXG1-F1
#
_entry.id   AF-A0A4R3PXG1-F1
#
_cell.length_a   1.000
_cell.length_b   1.000
_cell.length_c   1.000
_cell.angle_alpha   90.00
_cell.angle_beta   90.00
_cell.angle_gamma   90.00
#
_symmetry.space_group_name_H-M   'P 1'
#
loop_
_entity.id
_entity.type
_entity.pdbx_description
1 polymer ?
#
loop_
_entity_poly.entity_id
_entity_poly.type
_entity_poly.pdbx_seq_one_letter_code
_entity_poly.pdbx_strand_id
1 'polypeptide(L)'
;MPKSGWTIEKAKRQYAKAYELYGKPVAEGITELVWSGGNLADDEYDEFVFRGVVANELAAGSKVYFPVIQECTDSAVERWIDIPAAGKTSDDYETPAPFFEIVAQPRS
;
A
#
# COMPACT_ATOMS: atom_id res chain seq x y z
N MET A 1 0.65 -3.26 12.22
CA MET A 1 0.19 -3.45 13.61
C MET A 1 -0.17 -4.91 13.76
N PRO A 2 0.28 -5.65 14.80
CA PRO A 2 -0.22 -6.99 15.06
C PRO A 2 -1.76 -6.97 15.12
N LYS A 3 -2.41 -7.95 14.51
CA LYS A 3 -3.86 -8.02 14.38
C LYS A 3 -4.33 -9.39 14.83
N SER A 4 -5.17 -9.43 15.86
CA SER A 4 -5.67 -10.70 16.41
C SER A 4 -6.43 -11.49 15.35
N GLY A 5 -6.23 -12.80 15.28
CA GLY A 5 -6.87 -13.66 14.28
C GLY A 5 -6.24 -13.60 12.88
N TRP A 6 -5.28 -12.71 12.62
CA TRP A 6 -4.60 -12.58 11.34
C TRP A 6 -3.10 -12.82 11.48
N THR A 7 -2.53 -13.59 10.56
CA THR A 7 -1.08 -13.73 10.37
C THR A 7 -0.59 -12.63 9.44
N ILE A 8 0.56 -12.03 9.73
CA ILE A 8 1.15 -10.96 8.91
C ILE A 8 2.47 -11.42 8.34
N GLU A 9 2.51 -11.62 7.03
CA GLU A 9 3.73 -11.87 6.28
C GLU A 9 4.27 -10.57 5.67
N LYS A 10 5.59 -10.47 5.57
CA LYS A 10 6.30 -9.27 5.12
C LYS A 10 7.31 -9.69 4.07
N ALA A 11 6.99 -9.48 2.80
CA ALA A 11 7.95 -9.77 1.73
C ALA A 11 8.95 -8.62 1.60
N LYS A 12 10.24 -8.95 1.71
CA LYS A 12 11.32 -8.00 1.49
C LYS A 12 11.93 -8.17 0.11
N ARG A 13 12.19 -7.06 -0.57
CA ARG A 13 12.88 -7.03 -1.86
C ARG A 13 13.83 -5.84 -1.91
N GLN A 14 14.78 -5.89 -2.84
CA GLN A 14 15.58 -4.72 -3.19
C GLN A 14 14.71 -3.66 -3.85
N TYR A 15 14.95 -2.40 -3.52
CA TYR A 15 14.32 -1.25 -4.15
C TYR A 15 15.01 -0.92 -5.48
N ALA A 16 14.30 -0.17 -6.34
CA ALA A 16 14.87 0.29 -7.61
C ALA A 16 16.10 1.22 -7.43
N LYS A 17 16.21 1.88 -6.28
CA LYS A 17 17.37 2.67 -5.86
C LYS A 17 17.46 2.72 -4.33
N ALA A 18 18.60 3.14 -3.80
CA ALA A 18 18.72 3.46 -2.38
C ALA A 18 17.93 4.74 -2.03
N TYR A 19 17.34 4.75 -0.84
CA TYR A 19 16.63 5.90 -0.26
C TYR A 19 17.23 6.24 1.10
N GLU A 20 17.22 7.52 1.47
CA GLU A 20 17.67 7.95 2.80
C GLU A 20 16.60 7.69 3.86
N LEU A 21 16.96 6.93 4.90
CA LEU A 21 16.14 6.68 6.07
C LEU A 21 16.91 7.02 7.34
N TYR A 22 16.58 8.15 7.97
CA TYR A 22 17.26 8.66 9.17
C TYR A 22 18.79 8.78 9.01
N GLY A 23 19.24 9.29 7.85
CA GLY A 23 20.66 9.52 7.53
C GLY A 23 21.42 8.25 7.15
N LYS A 24 20.71 7.17 6.81
CA LYS A 24 21.31 5.94 6.31
C LYS A 24 20.72 5.59 4.94
N PRO A 25 21.55 5.21 3.96
CA PRO A 25 21.06 4.68 2.70
C PRO A 25 20.46 3.29 2.92
N VAL A 26 19.24 3.09 2.46
CA VAL A 26 18.50 1.83 2.50
C VAL A 26 18.13 1.43 1.09
N ALA A 27 18.64 0.29 0.62
CA ALA A 27 18.41 -0.24 -0.73
C ALA A 27 17.45 -1.44 -0.78
N GLU A 28 16.95 -1.88 0.38
CA GLU A 28 16.00 -2.99 0.48
C GLU A 28 15.02 -2.77 1.63
N GLY A 29 13.86 -3.41 1.53
CA GLY A 29 12.90 -3.44 2.63
C GLY A 29 11.58 -4.04 2.20
N ILE A 30 10.53 -3.75 2.95
CA ILE A 30 9.21 -4.35 2.73
C ILE A 30 8.61 -3.78 1.45
N THR A 31 8.19 -4.68 0.56
CA THR A 31 7.49 -4.32 -0.69
C THR A 31 6.06 -4.85 -0.72
N GLU A 32 5.71 -5.72 0.22
CA GLU A 32 4.42 -6.39 0.25
C GLU A 32 4.09 -6.82 1.68
N LEU A 33 2.83 -6.65 2.07
CA LEU A 33 2.27 -7.09 3.33
C LEU A 33 1.09 -7.99 3.01
N VAL A 34 1.08 -9.19 3.59
CA VAL A 34 -0.02 -10.14 3.43
C VAL A 34 -0.62 -10.39 4.80
N TRP A 35 -1.91 -10.12 4.94
CA TRP A 35 -2.70 -10.52 6.10
C TRP A 35 -3.50 -11.76 5.71
N SER A 36 -3.33 -12.87 6.43
CA SER A 36 -3.96 -14.15 6.11
C SER A 36 -4.49 -14.88 7.35
N GLY A 37 -5.35 -15.87 7.13
CA GLY A 37 -5.92 -16.72 8.17
C GLY A 37 -7.04 -16.08 9.00
N GLY A 38 -7.40 -14.83 8.71
CA GLY A 38 -8.59 -14.20 9.29
C GLY A 38 -9.87 -14.65 8.62
N ASN A 39 -10.99 -14.32 9.26
CA ASN A 39 -12.33 -14.51 8.74
C ASN A 39 -13.07 -13.17 8.83
N LEU A 40 -13.55 -12.67 7.70
CA LEU A 40 -14.30 -11.43 7.60
C LEU A 40 -15.60 -11.75 6.86
N ALA A 41 -16.74 -11.50 7.50
CA ALA A 41 -18.03 -11.71 6.86
C ALA A 41 -18.29 -10.66 5.77
N ASP A 42 -19.21 -10.94 4.86
CA ASP A 42 -19.54 -10.08 3.73
C ASP A 42 -20.30 -8.79 4.14
N ASP A 43 -20.87 -8.77 5.35
CA ASP A 43 -21.54 -7.63 5.97
C ASP A 43 -20.65 -6.83 6.94
N GLU A 44 -19.38 -7.20 7.05
CA GLU A 44 -18.40 -6.57 7.93
C GLU A 44 -17.32 -5.83 7.12
N TYR A 45 -16.67 -4.86 7.76
CA TYR A 45 -15.44 -4.25 7.26
C TYR A 45 -14.33 -4.39 8.30
N ASP A 46 -13.08 -4.33 7.84
CA ASP A 46 -11.93 -4.43 8.73
C ASP A 46 -10.81 -3.45 8.33
N GLU A 47 -9.93 -3.17 9.28
CA GLU A 47 -8.80 -2.27 9.11
C GLU A 47 -7.47 -3.04 9.15
N PHE A 48 -6.62 -2.76 8.15
CA PHE A 48 -5.29 -3.34 8.00
C PHE A 48 -4.24 -2.24 8.08
N VAL A 49 -3.59 -2.13 9.25
CA VAL A 49 -2.76 -0.97 9.57
C VAL A 49 -1.27 -1.27 9.48
N PHE A 50 -0.54 -0.46 8.72
CA PHE A 50 0.91 -0.40 8.72
C PHE A 50 1.41 1.04 8.87
N ARG A 51 2.69 1.20 9.21
CA ARG A 51 3.35 2.50 9.33
C ARG A 51 4.57 2.52 8.43
N GLY A 52 4.69 3.59 7.66
CA GLY A 52 5.84 3.83 6.77
C GLY A 52 6.36 5.27 6.91
N VAL A 53 7.44 5.54 6.18
CA VAL A 53 8.02 6.88 5.99
C VAL A 53 8.04 7.13 4.49
N VAL A 54 7.57 8.31 4.06
CA VAL A 54 7.68 8.75 2.67
C VAL A 54 9.10 9.27 2.45
N ALA A 55 9.77 8.77 1.41
CA ALA A 55 11.13 9.16 1.09
C ALA A 55 11.20 10.63 0.65
N ASN A 56 12.20 11.39 1.13
CA ASN A 56 12.34 12.83 0.88
C ASN A 56 12.55 13.17 -0.59
N GLU A 57 13.02 12.21 -1.38
CA GLU A 57 13.28 12.34 -2.81
C GLU A 57 11.99 12.30 -3.65
N LEU A 58 10.84 11.96 -3.05
CA LEU A 58 9.54 11.99 -3.70
C LEU A 58 8.94 13.40 -3.64
N ALA A 59 8.52 13.92 -4.79
CA ALA A 59 8.01 15.28 -4.90
C ALA A 59 6.60 15.43 -4.28
N ALA A 60 6.34 16.57 -3.63
CA ALA A 60 4.99 16.97 -3.27
C ALA A 60 4.08 17.04 -4.51
N GLY A 61 2.80 16.71 -4.34
CA GLY A 61 1.82 16.54 -5.42
C GLY A 61 1.90 15.18 -6.12
N SER A 62 2.92 14.36 -5.84
CA SER A 62 2.99 12.99 -6.37
C SER A 62 1.98 12.09 -5.65
N LYS A 63 1.32 11.21 -6.40
CA LYS A 63 0.47 10.16 -5.84
C LYS A 63 1.28 8.88 -5.62
N VAL A 64 1.11 8.25 -4.46
CA VAL A 64 1.66 6.93 -4.16
C VAL A 64 0.49 5.95 -4.12
N TYR A 65 0.45 5.05 -5.10
CA TYR A 65 -0.59 4.02 -5.21
C TYR A 65 -0.19 2.77 -4.43
N PHE A 66 -1.19 2.14 -3.81
CA PHE A 66 -1.09 0.89 -3.06
C PHE A 66 -2.03 -0.12 -3.71
N PRO A 67 -1.54 -0.93 -4.67
CA PRO A 67 -2.32 -2.03 -5.22
C PRO A 67 -2.71 -3.01 -4.11
N VAL A 68 -3.98 -3.40 -4.05
CA VAL A 68 -4.51 -4.35 -3.07
C VAL A 68 -5.17 -5.51 -3.80
N ILE A 69 -4.85 -6.72 -3.36
CA ILE A 69 -5.55 -7.95 -3.76
C ILE A 69 -6.28 -8.46 -2.53
N GLN A 70 -7.59 -8.65 -2.65
CA GLN A 70 -8.42 -9.24 -1.61
C GLN A 70 -8.84 -10.62 -2.07
N GLU A 71 -8.41 -11.63 -1.33
CA GLU A 71 -8.80 -13.02 -1.54
C GLU A 71 -9.90 -13.38 -0.54
N CYS A 72 -11.01 -13.90 -1.05
CA CYS A 72 -12.17 -14.29 -0.28
C CYS A 72 -12.36 -15.82 -0.33
N THR A 73 -13.38 -16.32 0.37
CA THR A 73 -13.81 -17.73 0.25
C THR A 73 -14.22 -18.06 -1.20
N ASP A 74 -14.35 -19.35 -1.50
CA ASP A 74 -14.75 -19.84 -2.83
C ASP A 74 -13.85 -19.40 -3.99
N SER A 75 -12.58 -19.10 -3.68
CA SER A 75 -11.59 -18.62 -4.67
C SER A 75 -11.97 -17.30 -5.35
N ALA A 76 -12.89 -16.52 -4.76
CA ALA A 76 -13.17 -15.18 -5.22
C ALA A 76 -11.98 -14.25 -4.93
N VAL A 77 -11.63 -13.40 -5.90
CA VAL A 77 -10.49 -12.48 -5.79
C VAL A 77 -10.83 -11.13 -6.39
N GLU A 78 -10.81 -10.09 -5.56
CA GLU A 78 -10.95 -8.70 -5.97
C GLU A 78 -9.58 -8.03 -6.12
N ARG A 79 -9.41 -7.24 -7.17
CA ARG A 79 -8.12 -6.65 -7.55
C ARG A 79 -8.23 -5.14 -7.69
N TRP A 80 -7.95 -4.44 -6.60
CA TRP A 80 -7.86 -2.98 -6.52
C TRP A 80 -6.46 -2.54 -6.95
N ILE A 81 -6.15 -2.71 -8.25
CA ILE A 81 -4.79 -2.56 -8.78
C ILE A 81 -4.70 -1.59 -9.96
N ASP A 82 -5.81 -1.00 -10.37
CA ASP A 82 -5.82 -0.08 -11.52
C ASP A 82 -5.18 1.26 -11.17
N ILE A 83 -4.13 1.62 -11.90
CA ILE A 83 -3.42 2.90 -11.77
C ILE A 83 -3.81 3.78 -12.97
N PRO A 84 -4.35 5.01 -12.73
CA PRO A 84 -4.76 5.90 -13.81
C PRO A 84 -3.64 6.23 -14.81
N ALA A 85 -3.94 6.03 -16.09
CA ALA A 85 -3.10 6.50 -17.19
C ALA A 85 -3.16 8.04 -17.30
N ALA A 86 -2.23 8.62 -18.07
CA ALA A 86 -2.20 10.06 -18.31
C ALA A 86 -3.56 10.57 -18.84
N GLY A 87 -4.10 11.61 -18.20
CA GLY A 87 -5.39 12.20 -18.55
C GLY A 87 -6.62 11.49 -17.97
N LYS A 88 -6.45 10.40 -17.21
CA LYS A 88 -7.51 9.71 -16.47
C LYS A 88 -7.41 9.95 -14.96
N THR A 89 -8.49 9.63 -14.27
CA THR A 89 -8.66 9.67 -12.82
C THR A 89 -9.05 8.28 -12.30
N SER A 90 -9.08 8.10 -10.98
CA SER A 90 -9.49 6.84 -10.36
C SER A 90 -10.94 6.46 -10.69
N ASP A 91 -11.81 7.46 -10.89
CA ASP A 91 -13.24 7.26 -11.21
C ASP A 91 -13.46 6.66 -12.61
N ASP A 92 -12.43 6.66 -13.46
CA ASP A 92 -12.46 6.04 -14.79
C ASP A 92 -12.23 4.51 -14.74
N TYR A 93 -12.07 3.92 -13.56
CA TYR A 93 -11.74 2.51 -13.34
C TYR A 93 -12.71 1.86 -12.36
N GLU A 94 -12.98 0.57 -12.54
CA GLU A 94 -13.89 -0.20 -11.69
C GLU A 94 -13.25 -0.54 -10.34
N THR A 95 -11.98 -0.92 -10.36
CA THR A 95 -11.22 -1.31 -9.16
C THR A 95 -9.92 -0.50 -9.03
N PRO A 96 -10.01 0.84 -8.86
CA PRO A 96 -8.84 1.70 -8.74
C PRO A 96 -8.02 1.35 -7.50
N ALA A 97 -6.70 1.31 -7.67
CA ALA A 97 -5.79 1.16 -6.54
C ALA A 97 -5.93 2.37 -5.58
N PRO A 98 -6.08 2.14 -4.26
CA PRO A 98 -5.99 3.19 -3.27
C PRO A 98 -4.69 3.99 -3.40
N PHE A 99 -4.73 5.28 -3.08
CA PHE A 99 -3.53 6.11 -3.09
C PHE A 99 -3.59 7.18 -2.01
N PHE A 100 -2.43 7.75 -1.69
CA PHE A 100 -2.34 9.04 -1.02
C PHE A 100 -1.54 10.03 -1.87
N GLU A 101 -1.82 11.32 -1.71
CA GLU A 101 -1.03 12.39 -2.29
C GLU A 101 0.03 12.86 -1.28
N ILE A 102 1.27 13.01 -1.76
CA ILE A 102 2.35 13.56 -0.94
C ILE A 102 2.14 15.06 -0.80
N VAL A 103 1.88 15.52 0.41
CA VAL A 103 1.82 16.96 0.71
C VAL A 103 3.21 17.51 1.01
N ALA A 104 3.39 18.80 0.77
CA ALA A 104 4.62 19.49 1.18
C ALA A 104 4.81 19.34 2.70
N GLN A 105 6.06 19.09 3.11
CA GLN A 105 6.37 18.99 4.53
C GLN A 105 5.97 20.31 5.22
N PRO A 106 5.13 20.26 6.27
CA PRO A 106 4.78 21.46 7.02
C PRO A 106 6.06 22.09 7.57
N ARG A 107 6.24 23.40 7.35
CA ARG A 107 7.29 24.13 8.07
C ARG A 107 6.89 24.21 9.54
N SER A 108 7.77 23.71 10.42
CA SER A 108 7.70 23.93 11.87
C SER A 108 7.88 25.40 12.21
#